data_AF-A0A4Q9GVZ3-F1
#
_entry.id   AF-A0A4Q9GVZ3-F1
#
_cell.length_a   1.000
_cell.length_b   1.000
_cell.length_c   1.000
_cell.angle_alpha   90.00
_cell.angle_beta   90.00
_cell.angle_gamma   90.00
#
_symmetry.space_group_name_H-M   'P 1'
#
loop_
_entity.id
_entity.type
_entity.pdbx_description
1 polymer ?
#
loop_
_entity_poly.entity_id
_entity_poly.type
_entity_poly.pdbx_seq_one_letter_code
_entity_poly.pdbx_strand_id
1 'polypeptide(L)'
;MGVLFGVILGVGGAALDTVFVLRTGRLSMGMLIVGAAWFLLNSGVVWGLLAFVAGRLSRRSGIAALAGVVSLIAAVGSYYGYGLTFGDRVWGLQPLLPVITRWTLAAVLLGATVGFLGALSRRAGKLAYVGIATPVILALGALYLGYRDYGLNGTVIGANLFVVAACLLACGIMIWRRERIHSIVE
;
A
#
# COMPACT_ATOMS: atom_id res chain seq x y z
N MET A 1 -1.77 -15.89 4.21
CA MET A 1 -0.46 -15.22 4.00
C MET A 1 -0.61 -13.72 3.74
N GLY A 2 -1.29 -13.26 2.67
CA GLY A 2 -1.42 -11.82 2.37
C GLY A 2 -2.08 -10.96 3.45
N VAL A 3 -3.14 -11.46 4.09
CA VAL A 3 -3.83 -10.79 5.21
C VAL A 3 -2.91 -10.59 6.41
N LEU A 4 -2.16 -11.63 6.79
CA LEU A 4 -1.25 -11.61 7.94
C LEU A 4 -0.07 -10.65 7.70
N PHE A 5 0.42 -10.58 6.46
CA PHE A 5 1.45 -9.62 6.06
C PHE A 5 0.93 -8.17 6.08
N GLY A 6 -0.32 -7.95 5.68
CA GLY A 6 -0.97 -6.64 5.75
C GLY A 6 -1.24 -6.16 7.17
N VAL A 7 -1.61 -7.08 8.07
CA VAL A 7 -1.75 -6.80 9.51
C VAL A 7 -0.39 -6.45 10.11
N ILE A 8 0.68 -7.21 9.82
CA ILE A 8 2.02 -6.94 10.35
C ILE A 8 2.56 -5.58 9.89
N LEU A 9 2.43 -5.23 8.61
CA LEU A 9 2.89 -3.93 8.12
C LEU A 9 2.02 -2.79 8.66
N GLY A 10 0.70 -2.99 8.79
CA GLY A 10 -0.20 -2.00 9.38
C GLY A 10 0.11 -1.72 10.85
N VAL A 11 0.31 -2.78 11.65
CA VAL A 11 0.66 -2.67 13.08
C VAL A 11 2.08 -2.13 13.27
N GLY A 12 3.05 -2.54 12.44
CA GLY A 12 4.43 -2.09 12.53
C GLY A 12 4.60 -0.61 12.17
N GLY A 13 3.88 -0.13 11.14
CA GLY A 13 3.86 1.29 10.78
C GLY A 13 3.30 2.16 11.90
N ALA A 14 2.26 1.68 12.58
CA ALA A 14 1.62 2.40 13.66
C ALA A 14 2.43 2.37 14.97
N ALA A 15 3.12 1.26 15.28
CA ALA A 15 4.01 1.15 16.44
C ALA A 15 5.25 2.06 16.34
N LEU A 16 5.83 2.21 15.15
CA LEU A 16 6.96 3.14 14.92
C LEU A 16 6.56 4.60 15.21
N ASP A 17 5.29 4.92 15.00
CA ASP A 17 4.75 6.26 15.21
C ASP A 17 4.56 6.57 16.69
N THR A 18 4.03 5.61 17.46
CA THR A 18 3.94 5.72 18.92
C THR A 18 5.33 5.99 19.52
N VAL A 19 6.36 5.31 19.02
CA VAL A 19 7.75 5.51 19.46
C VAL A 19 8.28 6.89 19.08
N PHE A 20 7.92 7.42 17.91
CA PHE A 20 8.35 8.74 17.46
C PHE A 20 7.66 9.88 18.22
N VAL A 21 6.36 9.74 18.47
CA VAL A 21 5.55 10.68 19.28
C VAL A 21 6.04 10.73 20.73
N LEU A 22 6.30 9.57 21.33
CA LEU A 22 6.83 9.48 22.70
C LEU A 22 8.21 10.13 22.85
N ARG A 23 9.03 10.16 21.79
CA ARG A 23 10.38 10.75 21.83
C ARG A 23 10.42 12.26 21.62
N THR A 24 9.45 12.84 20.92
CA THR A 24 9.55 14.24 20.45
C THR A 24 8.69 15.23 21.25
N GLY A 25 7.72 14.76 22.04
CA GLY A 25 7.02 15.56 23.05
C GLY A 25 6.22 16.77 22.53
N ARG A 26 6.07 16.94 21.22
CA ARG A 26 5.35 18.06 20.61
C ARG A 26 4.43 17.56 19.49
N LEU A 27 3.12 17.62 19.75
CA LEU A 27 2.09 17.49 18.71
C LEU A 27 1.49 18.88 18.47
N SER A 28 2.08 19.65 17.55
CA SER A 28 1.33 20.78 16.99
C SER A 28 0.22 20.21 16.10
N MET A 29 -0.96 20.83 16.11
CA MET A 29 -2.10 20.41 15.26
C MET A 29 -1.69 20.26 13.78
N GLY A 30 -0.74 21.09 13.32
CA GLY A 30 -0.14 21.00 11.99
C GLY A 30 0.72 19.75 11.76
N MET A 31 1.51 19.31 12.76
CA MET A 31 2.27 18.05 12.67
C MET A 31 1.36 16.82 12.69
N LEU A 32 0.24 16.87 13.42
CA LEU A 32 -0.77 15.80 13.40
C LEU A 32 -1.47 15.67 12.04
N ILE A 33 -1.81 16.79 11.41
CA ILE A 33 -2.46 16.80 10.08
C ILE A 33 -1.48 16.33 8.99
N VAL A 34 -0.22 16.81 9.03
CA VAL A 34 0.84 16.37 8.11
C VAL A 34 1.20 14.91 8.36
N GLY A 35 1.26 14.46 9.61
CA GLY A 35 1.47 13.06 9.98
C GLY A 35 0.33 12.16 9.51
N ALA A 36 -0.92 12.56 9.69
CA ALA A 36 -2.10 11.81 9.24
C ALA A 36 -2.19 11.74 7.70
N ALA A 37 -1.82 12.81 7.00
CA ALA A 37 -1.69 12.85 5.54
C ALA A 37 -0.55 11.96 5.03
N TRP A 38 0.61 12.03 5.71
CA TRP A 38 1.75 11.14 5.49
C TRP A 38 1.34 9.68 5.68
N PHE A 39 0.55 9.39 6.72
CA PHE A 39 0.00 8.07 6.99
C PHE A 39 -0.96 7.61 5.91
N LEU A 40 -1.91 8.44 5.47
CA LEU A 40 -2.91 8.07 4.47
C LEU A 40 -2.30 7.79 3.08
N LEU A 41 -1.29 8.57 2.68
CA LEU A 41 -0.61 8.38 1.39
C LEU A 41 0.36 7.19 1.42
N ASN A 42 1.13 7.06 2.50
CA ASN A 42 2.07 5.95 2.68
C ASN A 42 1.30 4.63 2.90
N SER A 43 0.21 4.65 3.67
CA SER A 43 -0.69 3.50 3.83
C SER A 43 -1.37 3.13 2.52
N GLY A 44 -1.78 4.10 1.69
CA GLY A 44 -2.39 3.83 0.38
C GLY A 44 -1.49 3.03 -0.56
N VAL A 45 -0.20 3.40 -0.68
CA VAL A 45 0.77 2.64 -1.49
C VAL A 45 1.03 1.27 -0.88
N VAL A 46 1.27 1.21 0.43
CA VAL A 46 1.53 -0.06 1.12
C VAL A 46 0.35 -1.01 0.97
N TRP A 47 -0.89 -0.53 1.09
CA TRP A 47 -2.09 -1.34 0.88
C TRP A 47 -2.20 -1.81 -0.58
N GLY A 48 -1.95 -0.92 -1.53
CA GLY A 48 -1.90 -1.28 -2.96
C GLY A 48 -0.84 -2.36 -3.24
N LEU A 49 0.37 -2.22 -2.70
CA LEU A 49 1.43 -3.21 -2.83
C LEU A 49 1.06 -4.55 -2.17
N LEU A 50 0.40 -4.52 -1.02
CA LEU A 50 -0.12 -5.72 -0.36
C LEU A 50 -1.12 -6.47 -1.24
N ALA A 51 -2.07 -5.74 -1.83
CA ALA A 51 -3.05 -6.30 -2.75
C ALA A 51 -2.38 -6.88 -4.00
N PHE A 52 -1.36 -6.18 -4.53
CA PHE A 52 -0.58 -6.62 -5.67
C PHE A 52 0.17 -7.92 -5.36
N VAL A 53 0.86 -7.99 -4.22
CA VAL A 53 1.59 -9.19 -3.78
C VAL A 53 0.61 -10.33 -3.53
N ALA A 54 -0.53 -10.08 -2.87
CA ALA A 54 -1.56 -11.08 -2.65
C ALA A 54 -2.05 -11.69 -3.98
N GLY A 55 -2.34 -10.83 -4.97
CA GLY A 55 -2.73 -11.26 -6.31
C GLY A 55 -1.61 -11.99 -7.07
N ARG A 56 -0.37 -11.51 -6.96
CA ARG A 56 0.82 -12.17 -7.55
C ARG A 56 1.07 -13.55 -6.95
N LEU A 57 0.70 -13.80 -5.69
CA LEU A 57 0.82 -15.13 -5.08
C LEU A 57 -0.30 -16.09 -5.52
N SER A 58 -1.49 -15.59 -5.87
CA SER A 58 -2.62 -16.42 -6.28
C SER A 58 -2.45 -17.04 -7.67
N ARG A 59 -2.60 -18.35 -7.84
CA ARG A 59 -2.37 -19.06 -9.13
C ARG A 59 -3.42 -18.78 -10.23
N ARG A 60 -4.67 -18.47 -9.88
CA ARG A 60 -5.77 -18.22 -10.84
C ARG A 60 -6.17 -16.74 -10.83
N SER A 61 -6.44 -16.15 -12.00
CA SER A 61 -6.75 -14.72 -12.14
C SER A 61 -7.97 -14.26 -11.32
N GLY A 62 -9.05 -15.06 -11.28
CA GLY A 62 -10.22 -14.75 -10.45
C GLY A 62 -9.92 -14.77 -8.94
N ILE A 63 -9.10 -15.74 -8.50
CA ILE A 63 -8.63 -15.82 -7.10
C ILE A 63 -7.71 -14.64 -6.78
N ALA A 64 -6.91 -14.18 -7.75
CA ALA A 64 -6.01 -13.06 -7.55
C ALA A 64 -6.74 -11.73 -7.32
N ALA A 65 -7.83 -11.49 -8.05
CA ALA A 65 -8.69 -10.34 -7.82
C ALA A 65 -9.29 -10.39 -6.40
N LEU A 66 -9.88 -11.53 -6.01
CA LEU A 66 -10.43 -11.72 -4.67
C LEU A 66 -9.36 -11.56 -3.58
N ALA A 67 -8.15 -12.09 -3.79
CA ALA A 67 -7.04 -11.96 -2.85
C ALA A 67 -6.63 -10.48 -2.66
N GLY A 68 -6.64 -9.69 -3.74
CA GLY A 68 -6.41 -8.25 -3.64
C GLY A 68 -7.50 -7.52 -2.85
N VAL A 69 -8.78 -7.84 -3.09
CA VAL A 69 -9.92 -7.30 -2.31
C VAL A 69 -9.76 -7.62 -0.82
N VAL A 70 -9.59 -8.90 -0.49
CA VAL A 70 -9.47 -9.35 0.90
C VAL A 70 -8.27 -8.71 1.58
N SER A 71 -7.14 -8.56 0.86
CA SER A 71 -5.96 -7.90 1.39
C SER A 71 -6.18 -6.42 1.69
N LEU A 72 -6.87 -5.68 0.80
CA LEU A 72 -7.17 -4.27 1.06
C LEU A 72 -8.18 -4.09 2.17
N ILE A 73 -9.25 -4.89 2.21
CA ILE A 73 -10.24 -4.84 3.30
C ILE A 73 -9.56 -5.12 4.64
N ALA A 74 -8.69 -6.13 4.70
CA ALA A 74 -7.91 -6.43 5.89
C ALA A 74 -6.99 -5.27 6.28
N ALA A 75 -6.34 -4.61 5.32
CA ALA A 75 -5.48 -3.47 5.59
C ALA A 75 -6.26 -2.27 6.13
N VAL A 76 -7.42 -1.96 5.54
CA VAL A 76 -8.37 -0.94 6.03
C VAL A 76 -8.80 -1.29 7.46
N GLY A 77 -9.33 -2.50 7.67
CA GLY A 77 -9.78 -2.95 8.99
C GLY A 77 -8.69 -2.88 10.05
N SER A 78 -7.47 -3.29 9.71
CA SER A 78 -6.32 -3.25 10.63
C SER A 78 -5.89 -1.83 10.96
N TYR A 79 -5.88 -0.92 9.98
CA TYR A 79 -5.49 0.47 10.17
C TYR A 79 -6.49 1.23 11.06
N TYR A 80 -7.79 1.12 10.76
CA TYR A 80 -8.82 1.77 11.57
C TYR A 80 -8.99 1.07 12.93
N GLY A 81 -8.82 -0.26 12.98
CA GLY A 81 -8.83 -1.04 14.21
C GLY A 81 -7.71 -0.64 15.16
N TYR A 82 -6.48 -0.51 14.66
CA TYR A 82 -5.34 -0.02 15.45
C TYR A 82 -5.63 1.37 16.03
N GLY A 83 -6.08 2.31 15.19
CA GLY A 83 -6.36 3.67 15.65
C GLY A 83 -7.46 3.75 16.72
N LEU A 84 -8.41 2.81 16.71
CA LEU A 84 -9.42 2.67 17.75
C LEU A 84 -8.88 2.04 19.05
N THR A 85 -8.00 1.04 18.96
CA THR A 85 -7.48 0.32 20.13
C THR A 85 -6.37 1.08 20.87
N PHE A 86 -5.55 1.86 20.15
CA PHE A 86 -4.39 2.54 20.72
C PHE A 86 -4.56 4.06 20.88
N GLY A 87 -5.78 4.59 20.65
CA GLY A 87 -6.14 5.95 21.04
C GLY A 87 -5.82 7.05 20.03
N ASP A 88 -5.22 6.75 18.88
CA ASP A 88 -4.96 7.74 17.82
C ASP A 88 -6.24 8.34 17.21
N ARG A 89 -7.38 7.65 17.36
CA ARG A 89 -8.69 8.12 16.87
C ARG A 89 -9.68 8.29 18.02
N VAL A 90 -9.56 9.43 18.70
CA VAL A 90 -10.36 9.84 19.88
C VAL A 90 -11.87 9.99 19.60
N TRP A 91 -12.28 9.95 18.34
CA TRP A 91 -13.65 10.26 17.90
C TRP A 91 -14.65 9.10 18.13
N GLY A 92 -14.20 7.90 18.49
CA GLY A 92 -15.05 6.71 18.65
C GLY A 92 -15.49 6.07 17.32
N LEU A 93 -16.15 4.90 17.39
CA LEU A 93 -16.46 4.07 16.21
C LEU A 93 -17.49 4.72 15.26
N GLN A 94 -18.52 5.37 15.81
CA GLN A 94 -19.64 5.93 15.03
C GLN A 94 -19.22 6.93 13.94
N PRO A 95 -18.44 7.98 14.23
CA PRO A 95 -18.00 8.92 13.19
C PRO A 95 -16.98 8.31 12.20
N LEU A 96 -16.36 7.17 12.53
CA LEU A 96 -15.45 6.47 11.63
C LEU A 96 -16.18 5.55 10.65
N LEU A 97 -17.41 5.10 10.95
CA LEU A 97 -18.16 4.17 10.09
C LEU A 97 -18.30 4.68 8.64
N PRO A 98 -18.70 5.94 8.36
CA PRO A 98 -18.81 6.43 6.98
C PRO A 98 -17.47 6.46 6.24
N VAL A 99 -16.36 6.63 6.97
CA VAL A 99 -15.01 6.63 6.41
C VAL A 99 -14.57 5.20 6.11
N ILE A 100 -14.73 4.29 7.07
CA ILE A 100 -14.45 2.86 6.92
C ILE A 100 -15.24 2.27 5.75
N THR A 101 -16.54 2.58 5.65
CA THR A 101 -17.38 2.11 4.54
C THR A 101 -16.87 2.61 3.19
N ARG A 102 -16.55 3.90 3.06
CA ARG A 102 -15.98 4.45 1.81
C ARG A 102 -14.67 3.76 1.42
N TRP A 103 -13.75 3.59 2.36
CA TRP A 103 -12.47 2.92 2.12
C TRP A 103 -12.64 1.43 1.85
N THR A 104 -13.63 0.78 2.45
CA THR A 104 -13.95 -0.63 2.18
C THR A 104 -14.51 -0.80 0.77
N LEU A 105 -15.39 0.10 0.32
CA LEU A 105 -15.88 0.11 -1.06
C LEU A 105 -14.74 0.36 -2.07
N ALA A 106 -13.86 1.33 -1.79
CA ALA A 106 -12.67 1.56 -2.59
C ALA A 106 -11.74 0.33 -2.60
N ALA A 107 -11.60 -0.36 -1.48
CA ALA A 107 -10.82 -1.60 -1.36
C ALA A 107 -11.39 -2.74 -2.21
N VAL A 108 -12.72 -2.85 -2.33
CA VAL A 108 -13.35 -3.83 -3.23
C VAL A 108 -13.02 -3.53 -4.69
N LEU A 109 -13.17 -2.27 -5.12
CA LEU A 109 -12.95 -1.90 -6.52
C LEU A 109 -11.47 -1.97 -6.89
N LEU A 110 -10.62 -1.30 -6.12
CA LEU A 110 -9.19 -1.22 -6.40
C LEU A 110 -8.47 -2.54 -6.09
N GLY A 111 -8.92 -3.27 -5.07
CA GLY A 111 -8.29 -4.53 -4.67
C GLY A 111 -8.42 -5.59 -5.75
N ALA A 112 -9.59 -5.68 -6.40
CA ALA A 112 -9.79 -6.59 -7.52
C ALA A 112 -8.83 -6.28 -8.67
N THR A 113 -8.75 -5.01 -9.08
CA THR A 113 -7.88 -4.56 -10.18
C THR A 113 -6.40 -4.78 -9.84
N VAL A 114 -5.95 -4.34 -8.67
CA VAL A 114 -4.54 -4.44 -8.27
C VAL A 114 -4.12 -5.90 -8.04
N GLY A 115 -5.00 -6.73 -7.48
CA GLY A 115 -4.78 -8.16 -7.35
C GLY A 115 -4.69 -8.86 -8.72
N PHE A 116 -5.55 -8.49 -9.67
CA PHE A 116 -5.46 -8.98 -11.03
C PHE A 116 -4.14 -8.59 -11.72
N LEU A 117 -3.70 -7.34 -11.58
CA LEU A 117 -2.40 -6.87 -12.09
C LEU A 117 -1.23 -7.61 -11.44
N GLY A 118 -1.35 -7.95 -10.15
CA GLY A 118 -0.47 -8.87 -9.45
C GLY A 118 -0.34 -10.21 -10.16
N ALA A 119 -1.45 -10.87 -10.49
CA ALA A 119 -1.39 -12.13 -11.25
C ALA A 119 -0.87 -11.95 -12.68
N LEU A 120 -1.22 -10.83 -13.33
CA LEU A 120 -0.77 -10.49 -14.68
C LEU A 120 0.75 -10.40 -14.77
N SER A 121 1.42 -9.90 -13.73
CA SER A 121 2.88 -9.77 -13.64
C SER A 121 3.66 -11.10 -13.72
N ARG A 122 2.98 -12.25 -13.67
CA ARG A 122 3.57 -13.59 -13.86
C ARG A 122 3.27 -14.23 -15.22
N ARG A 123 2.36 -13.64 -16.01
CA ARG A 123 2.03 -14.23 -17.32
C ARG A 123 3.25 -14.22 -18.24
N ALA A 124 3.27 -15.10 -19.24
CA ALA A 124 4.23 -15.01 -20.33
C ALA A 124 3.87 -13.85 -21.28
N GLY A 125 4.84 -13.36 -22.05
CA GLY A 125 4.67 -12.30 -23.05
C GLY A 125 4.60 -10.86 -22.52
N LYS A 126 4.33 -9.92 -23.45
CA LYS A 126 4.44 -8.48 -23.22
C LYS A 126 3.50 -7.95 -22.13
N LEU A 127 2.34 -8.59 -21.94
CA LEU A 127 1.33 -8.16 -20.96
C LEU A 127 1.82 -8.25 -19.51
N ALA A 128 2.78 -9.11 -19.18
CA ALA A 128 3.31 -9.17 -17.82
C ALA A 128 4.15 -7.95 -17.44
N TYR A 129 4.69 -7.20 -18.41
CA TYR A 129 5.36 -5.93 -18.10
C TYR A 129 4.39 -4.90 -17.53
N VAL A 130 3.12 -4.92 -17.96
CA VAL A 130 2.06 -4.08 -17.39
C VAL A 130 1.84 -4.40 -15.91
N GLY A 131 1.74 -5.69 -15.58
CA GLY A 131 1.67 -6.13 -14.19
C GLY A 131 2.93 -5.76 -13.40
N ILE A 132 4.12 -5.97 -13.98
CA ILE A 132 5.39 -5.65 -13.33
C ILE A 132 5.51 -4.15 -13.04
N ALA A 133 5.04 -3.26 -13.92
CA ALA A 133 5.10 -1.81 -13.72
C ALA A 133 4.12 -1.29 -12.66
N THR A 134 3.11 -2.08 -12.28
CA THR A 134 2.02 -1.65 -11.38
C THR A 134 2.53 -1.10 -10.03
N PRO A 135 3.48 -1.73 -9.31
CA PRO A 135 4.06 -1.19 -8.07
C PRO A 135 4.64 0.22 -8.22
N VAL A 136 5.32 0.50 -9.35
CA VAL A 136 5.91 1.81 -9.62
C VAL A 136 4.83 2.84 -9.92
N ILE A 137 3.82 2.48 -10.71
CA ILE A 137 2.69 3.37 -11.02
C ILE A 137 1.94 3.76 -9.72
N LEU A 138 1.69 2.80 -8.83
CA LEU A 138 1.06 3.07 -7.53
C LEU A 138 1.90 4.02 -6.68
N ALA A 139 3.22 3.80 -6.61
CA ALA A 139 4.13 4.64 -5.84
C ALA A 139 4.23 6.07 -6.42
N LEU A 140 4.34 6.21 -7.74
CA LEU A 140 4.38 7.51 -8.42
C LEU A 140 3.05 8.26 -8.30
N GLY A 141 1.92 7.56 -8.41
CA GLY A 141 0.60 8.16 -8.23
C GLY A 141 0.42 8.74 -6.83
N ALA A 142 0.88 8.02 -5.80
CA ALA A 142 0.85 8.51 -4.43
C ALA A 142 1.84 9.67 -4.20
N LEU A 143 3.03 9.63 -4.81
CA LEU A 143 3.97 10.76 -4.78
C LEU A 143 3.34 12.01 -5.40
N TYR A 144 2.68 11.88 -6.56
CA TYR A 144 2.02 12.98 -7.25
C TYR A 144 0.85 13.57 -6.43
N LEU A 145 -0.03 12.72 -5.91
CA LEU A 145 -1.14 13.16 -5.05
C LEU A 145 -0.62 13.78 -3.75
N GLY A 146 0.43 13.21 -3.17
CA GLY A 146 1.11 13.77 -2.01
C GLY A 146 1.68 15.16 -2.26
N TYR A 147 2.33 15.35 -3.40
CA TYR A 147 2.83 16.65 -3.82
C TYR A 147 1.71 17.67 -4.03
N ARG A 148 0.64 17.27 -4.72
CA ARG A 148 -0.49 18.14 -5.08
C ARG A 148 -1.28 18.62 -3.87
N ASP A 149 -1.65 17.70 -2.97
CA ASP A 149 -2.65 17.98 -1.94
C ASP A 149 -2.03 18.49 -0.63
N TYR A 150 -0.74 18.22 -0.38
CA TYR A 150 -0.10 18.51 0.92
C TYR A 150 1.11 19.43 0.83
N GLY A 151 1.52 19.85 -0.37
CA GLY A 151 2.68 20.72 -0.57
C GLY A 151 4.01 20.04 -0.18
N LEU A 152 5.12 20.70 -0.52
CA LEU A 152 6.48 20.21 -0.35
C LEU A 152 6.87 20.04 1.14
N ASN A 153 6.42 18.97 1.78
CA ASN A 153 7.01 18.53 3.04
C ASN A 153 8.13 17.53 2.72
N GLY A 154 9.39 17.94 2.92
CA GLY A 154 10.57 17.18 2.47
C GLY A 154 10.64 15.74 2.99
N THR A 155 10.08 15.48 4.17
CA THR A 155 9.95 14.14 4.77
C THR A 155 8.93 13.24 4.06
N VAL A 156 7.80 13.80 3.59
CA VAL A 156 6.77 13.07 2.82
C VAL A 156 7.32 12.69 1.45
N ILE A 157 8.05 13.61 0.83
CA ILE A 157 8.69 13.37 -0.47
C ILE A 157 9.80 12.34 -0.33
N GLY A 158 10.66 12.45 0.69
CA GLY A 158 11.72 11.48 0.94
C GLY A 158 11.21 10.05 1.13
N ALA A 159 10.15 9.87 1.93
CA ALA A 159 9.55 8.55 2.14
C ALA A 159 8.91 7.99 0.86
N ASN A 160 8.15 8.80 0.11
CA ASN A 160 7.56 8.35 -1.15
C ASN A 160 8.61 8.07 -2.22
N LEU A 161 9.68 8.87 -2.30
CA LEU A 161 10.81 8.61 -3.20
C LEU A 161 11.52 7.30 -2.85
N PHE A 162 11.68 7.00 -1.55
CA PHE A 162 12.22 5.71 -1.13
C PHE A 162 11.31 4.54 -1.57
N VAL A 163 9.99 4.67 -1.42
CA VAL A 163 9.03 3.66 -1.88
C VAL A 163 9.07 3.51 -3.40
N VAL A 164 9.14 4.62 -4.15
CA VAL A 164 9.32 4.61 -5.61
C VAL A 164 10.61 3.89 -5.99
N ALA A 165 11.73 4.20 -5.33
CA ALA A 165 13.02 3.55 -5.58
C ALA A 165 12.99 2.05 -5.27
N ALA A 166 12.35 1.65 -4.17
CA ALA A 166 12.16 0.24 -3.82
C ALA A 166 11.28 -0.48 -4.85
N CYS A 167 10.19 0.16 -5.32
CA CYS A 167 9.35 -0.35 -6.39
C CYS A 167 10.12 -0.50 -7.70
N LEU A 168 10.94 0.49 -8.09
CA LEU A 168 11.78 0.43 -9.29
C LEU A 168 12.79 -0.72 -9.20
N LEU A 169 13.45 -0.88 -8.06
CA LEU A 169 14.38 -1.98 -7.82
C LEU A 169 13.67 -3.34 -7.92
N ALA A 170 12.51 -3.49 -7.29
CA ALA A 170 11.71 -4.71 -7.37
C ALA A 170 11.28 -5.02 -8.81
N CYS A 171 10.88 -3.99 -9.58
CA CYS A 171 10.55 -4.14 -11.00
C CYS A 171 11.77 -4.56 -11.82
N GLY A 172 12.92 -3.92 -11.62
CA GLY A 172 14.18 -4.28 -12.26
C GLY A 172 14.58 -5.73 -11.99
N ILE A 173 14.49 -6.18 -10.74
CA ILE A 173 14.74 -7.58 -10.36
C ILE A 173 13.75 -8.53 -11.07
N MET A 174 12.47 -8.18 -11.14
CA MET A 174 11.46 -8.99 -11.82
C MET A 174 11.71 -9.10 -13.33
N ILE A 175 12.09 -8.00 -13.98
CA ILE A 175 12.44 -7.96 -15.41
C ILE A 175 13.70 -8.78 -15.66
N TRP A 176 14.78 -8.51 -14.91
CA TRP A 176 16.06 -9.21 -15.03
C TRP A 176 15.91 -10.72 -14.85
N ARG A 177 15.18 -11.17 -13.83
CA ARG A 177 14.89 -12.59 -13.61
C ARG A 177 14.16 -13.21 -14.79
N ARG A 178 13.24 -12.47 -15.39
CA ARG A 178 12.44 -12.94 -16.52
C ARG A 178 13.28 -13.09 -17.78
N GLU A 179 14.10 -12.11 -18.10
CA GLU A 179 15.01 -12.15 -19.26
C GLU A 179 16.03 -13.29 -19.13
N ARG A 180 16.61 -13.49 -17.93
CA ARG A 180 17.49 -14.63 -17.62
C ARG A 180 16.84 -15.99 -17.85
N ILE A 181 15.56 -16.14 -17.53
CA ILE A 181 14.85 -17.42 -17.72
C ILE A 181 14.63 -17.66 -19.22
N HIS A 182 14.29 -16.63 -19.99
CA HIS A 182 14.12 -16.75 -21.44
C HIS A 182 15.43 -17.12 -22.14
N SER A 183 16.57 -16.54 -21.74
CA SER A 183 17.88 -16.83 -22.35
C SER A 183 18.45 -18.23 -22.06
N ILE A 184 17.85 -19.00 -21.13
CA ILE A 184 18.28 -20.38 -20.80
C ILE A 184 17.47 -21.42 -21.60
N VAL A 185 16.30 -21.02 -22.11
CA VAL A 185 15.35 -21.92 -22.80
C VAL A 185 15.52 -21.86 -24.33
N GLU A 186 16.27 -20.88 -24.84
CA GLU A 186 16.73 -20.78 -26.23
C GLU A 186 18.11 -21.43 -26.39
#